data_AF-A0A0H5P7X9-F1
#
_entry.id   AF-A0A0H5P7X9-F1
#
_cell.length_a   1.000
_cell.length_b   1.000
_cell.length_c   1.000
_cell.angle_alpha   90.00
_cell.angle_beta   90.00
_cell.angle_gamma   90.00
#
_symmetry.space_group_name_H-M   'P 1'
#
loop_
_entity.id
_entity.type
_entity.pdbx_description
1 polymer ?
#
loop_
_entity_poly.entity_id
_entity_poly.type
_entity_poly.pdbx_seq_one_letter_code
_entity_poly.pdbx_strand_id
1 'polypeptide(L)'
;MGVQSRQFLIRAVRYLAGEEGVRQFLGIGSGSPTMCDTHEATQAVAAESKVVYVDNDPLVLIHARALSTSTTPEGVTTCIDADYHDPPN
;
A
#
# COMPACT_ATOMS: atom_id res chain seq x y z
N MET A 1 -13.29 -3.25 14.81
CA MET A 1 -11.84 -3.49 14.70
C MET A 1 -11.36 -2.64 13.53
N GLY A 2 -10.60 -1.55 13.71
CA GLY A 2 -10.33 -0.67 12.55
C GLY A 2 -9.42 0.54 12.79
N VAL A 3 -9.71 1.38 13.78
CA VAL A 3 -8.98 2.64 13.94
C VAL A 3 -7.56 2.43 14.49
N GLN A 4 -7.39 1.63 15.55
CA GLN A 4 -6.07 1.40 16.15
C GLN A 4 -5.13 0.61 15.24
N SER A 5 -5.63 -0.44 14.58
CA SER A 5 -4.84 -1.22 13.61
C SER A 5 -4.34 -0.33 12.47
N ARG A 6 -5.20 0.56 11.96
CA ARG A 6 -4.84 1.52 10.90
C ARG A 6 -3.83 2.56 11.38
N GLN A 7 -4.03 3.12 12.58
CA GLN A 7 -3.07 4.06 13.15
C GLN A 7 -1.71 3.41 13.39
N PHE A 8 -1.69 2.15 13.82
CA PHE A 8 -0.46 1.38 13.94
C PHE A 8 0.23 1.22 12.58
N LEU A 9 -0.50 0.80 11.55
CA LEU A 9 0.02 0.67 10.19
C LEU A 9 0.68 1.98 9.72
N ILE A 10 -0.02 3.11 9.84
CA ILE A 10 0.51 4.42 9.42
C ILE A 10 1.79 4.79 10.19
N ARG A 11 1.85 4.55 11.50
CA ARG A 11 3.06 4.80 12.29
C ARG A 11 4.22 3.91 11.85
N ALA A 12 3.95 2.63 11.65
CA ALA A 12 4.96 1.66 11.26
C ALA A 12 5.56 2.00 9.88
N VAL A 13 4.73 2.29 8.88
CA VAL A 13 5.23 2.61 7.54
C VAL A 13 5.98 3.95 7.49
N ARG A 14 5.57 4.94 8.28
CA ARG A 14 6.29 6.21 8.41
C ARG A 14 7.66 6.02 9.05
N TYR A 15 7.76 5.20 10.09
CA TYR A 15 9.03 4.86 10.71
C TYR A 15 9.94 4.14 9.71
N LEU A 16 9.42 3.12 9.02
CA LEU A 16 10.19 2.36 8.02
C LEU A 16 10.66 3.25 6.86
N ALA A 17 9.80 4.14 6.35
CA ALA A 17 10.18 5.05 5.27
C ALA A 17 11.12 6.17 5.75
N GLY A 18 10.90 6.73 6.93
CA GLY A 18 11.67 7.86 7.43
C GLY A 18 13.02 7.45 7.99
N GLU A 19 12.97 6.65 9.06
CA GLU A 19 14.14 6.37 9.90
C GLU A 19 14.97 5.20 9.33
N GLU A 20 14.30 4.13 8.88
CA GLU A 20 14.99 2.94 8.36
C GLU A 20 15.30 3.01 6.86
N GLY A 21 14.83 4.06 6.16
CA GLY A 21 15.13 4.28 4.75
C GLY A 21 14.50 3.26 3.78
N VAL A 22 13.46 2.54 4.20
CA VAL A 22 12.73 1.60 3.33
C VAL A 22 12.00 2.37 2.23
N ARG A 23 12.09 1.90 0.98
CA ARG A 23 11.46 2.54 -0.19
C ARG A 23 10.52 1.63 -0.97
N GLN A 24 10.38 0.37 -0.57
CA GLN A 24 9.57 -0.61 -1.27
C GLN A 24 8.67 -1.31 -0.24
N PHE A 25 7.38 -1.29 -0.50
CA PHE A 25 6.36 -1.83 0.38
C PHE A 25 5.46 -2.79 -0.40
N LEU A 26 5.16 -3.92 0.22
CA LEU A 26 4.21 -4.91 -0.27
C LEU A 26 3.06 -5.03 0.74
N GLY A 27 1.88 -4.57 0.34
CA GLY A 27 0.65 -4.71 1.12
C GLY A 27 -0.13 -5.94 0.66
N ILE A 28 -0.37 -6.90 1.55
CA ILE A 28 -1.09 -8.14 1.25
C ILE A 28 -2.43 -8.13 1.96
N GLY A 29 -3.51 -8.41 1.23
CA GLY A 29 -4.87 -8.53 1.80
C GLY A 29 -5.37 -7.21 2.37
N SER A 30 -5.36 -6.15 1.55
CA SER A 30 -5.85 -4.83 1.94
C SER A 30 -7.30 -4.92 2.41
N GLY A 31 -8.12 -5.79 1.80
CA GLY A 31 -9.48 -6.16 2.21
C GLY A 31 -10.50 -5.03 2.30
N SER A 32 -10.07 -3.78 2.19
CA SER A 32 -10.89 -2.58 2.27
C SER A 32 -10.34 -1.48 1.36
N PRO A 33 -11.20 -0.87 0.53
CA PRO A 33 -10.90 0.32 -0.26
C PRO A 33 -10.18 1.43 0.53
N THR A 34 -10.59 1.65 1.78
CA THR A 34 -10.11 2.73 2.65
C THR A 34 -8.74 2.47 3.30
N MET A 35 -8.15 1.28 3.06
CA MET A 35 -6.81 0.92 3.53
C MET A 35 -5.73 1.19 2.47
N CYS A 36 -6.11 1.64 1.27
CA CYS A 36 -5.17 2.01 0.21
C CYS A 36 -4.34 3.27 0.49
N ASP A 37 -4.56 4.01 1.57
CA ASP A 37 -3.79 5.22 1.92
C ASP A 37 -2.33 4.94 2.35
N THR A 38 -1.89 3.66 2.37
CA THR A 38 -0.52 3.32 2.77
C THR A 38 0.51 4.01 1.88
N HIS A 39 0.27 4.04 0.56
CA HIS A 39 1.13 4.74 -0.39
C HIS A 39 1.22 6.24 -0.08
N GLU A 40 0.10 6.91 0.22
CA GLU A 40 0.10 8.33 0.61
C GLU A 40 0.91 8.57 1.88
N ALA A 41 0.77 7.71 2.89
CA ALA A 41 1.52 7.81 4.13
C ALA A 41 3.03 7.62 3.96
N THR A 42 3.45 6.69 3.09
CA THR A 42 4.87 6.47 2.75
C THR A 42 5.44 7.54 1.85
N GLN A 43 4.71 7.95 0.81
CA GLN A 43 5.18 8.95 -0.17
C GLN A 43 5.21 10.36 0.41
N ALA A 44 4.39 10.65 1.43
CA ALA A 44 4.52 11.87 2.23
C ALA A 44 5.85 11.96 2.99
N VAL A 45 6.49 10.82 3.29
CA VAL A 45 7.80 10.77 3.96
C VAL A 45 8.94 10.67 2.95
N ALA A 46 8.77 9.83 1.93
CA ALA A 46 9.74 9.62 0.85
C ALA A 46 9.01 9.46 -0.49
N ALA A 47 8.97 10.54 -1.27
CA ALA A 47 8.18 10.66 -2.48
C ALA A 47 8.52 9.61 -3.55
N GLU A 48 9.70 9.03 -3.52
CA GLU A 48 10.16 7.98 -4.43
C GLU A 48 9.71 6.56 -4.03
N SER A 49 8.96 6.43 -2.92
CA SER A 49 8.53 5.13 -2.41
C SER A 49 7.60 4.40 -3.37
N LYS A 50 7.81 3.09 -3.48
CA LYS A 50 7.06 2.17 -4.33
C LYS A 50 6.19 1.27 -3.46
N VAL A 51 4.91 1.18 -3.79
CA VAL A 51 3.94 0.37 -3.07
C VAL A 51 3.21 -0.55 -4.04
N VAL A 52 3.27 -1.84 -3.75
CA VAL A 52 2.50 -2.87 -4.45
C VAL A 52 1.45 -3.40 -3.50
N TYR A 53 0.19 -3.37 -3.91
CA TYR A 53 -0.89 -4.07 -3.23
C TYR A 53 -1.17 -5.40 -3.91
N VAL A 54 -1.44 -6.44 -3.13
CA VAL A 54 -1.88 -7.76 -3.59
C VAL A 54 -3.20 -8.07 -2.93
N ASP A 55 -4.23 -8.29 -3.74
CA ASP A 55 -5.56 -8.64 -3.29
C ASP A 55 -6.28 -9.46 -4.37
N ASN A 56 -7.20 -10.33 -3.95
CA ASN A 56 -8.01 -11.16 -4.83
C ASN A 56 -9.49 -10.74 -4.84
N ASP A 57 -9.87 -9.70 -4.07
CA ASP A 57 -11.21 -9.11 -4.11
C ASP A 57 -11.35 -8.14 -5.31
N PRO A 58 -12.27 -8.41 -6.27
CA PRO A 58 -12.52 -7.53 -7.41
C PRO A 58 -12.87 -6.09 -7.02
N LEU A 59 -13.53 -5.87 -5.88
CA LEU A 59 -13.88 -4.53 -5.41
C LEU A 59 -12.65 -3.74 -4.96
N VAL A 60 -11.68 -4.42 -4.33
CA VAL A 60 -10.40 -3.81 -3.95
C VAL A 60 -9.61 -3.42 -5.20
N LEU A 61 -9.59 -4.29 -6.21
CA LEU A 61 -8.87 -4.05 -7.47
C LEU A 61 -9.45 -2.86 -8.26
N ILE A 62 -10.78 -2.74 -8.34
CA ILE A 62 -11.44 -1.61 -8.97
C ILE A 62 -11.09 -0.31 -8.26
N HIS A 63 -11.10 -0.31 -6.93
CA HIS A 63 -10.77 0.89 -6.14
C HIS A 63 -9.29 1.26 -6.25
N ALA A 64 -8.39 0.29 -6.17
CA ALA A 64 -6.94 0.53 -6.27
C ALA A 64 -6.55 1.11 -7.64
N ARG A 65 -7.22 0.68 -8.72
CA ARG A 65 -7.03 1.27 -10.05
C ARG A 65 -7.48 2.74 -10.10
N ALA A 66 -8.56 3.10 -9.41
CA ALA A 66 -8.98 4.49 -9.30
C ALA A 66 -7.98 5.33 -8.50
N LEU A 67 -7.45 4.77 -7.40
CA LEU A 67 -6.46 5.43 -6.53
C LEU A 67 -5.05 5.46 -7.09
N SER A 68 -4.72 4.70 -8.13
CA SER A 68 -3.40 4.73 -8.78
C SER A 68 -3.04 6.10 -9.38
N THR A 69 -3.99 7.04 -9.38
CA THR A 69 -3.78 8.46 -9.72
C THR A 69 -3.28 9.33 -8.54
N SER A 70 -3.33 8.83 -7.30
CA SER A 70 -2.91 9.52 -6.06
C SER A 70 -1.44 9.23 -5.68
N THR A 71 -0.60 8.88 -6.65
CA THR A 71 0.84 8.70 -6.44
C THR A 71 1.60 10.00 -6.68
N THR A 72 2.70 10.20 -5.96
CA THR A 72 3.69 11.25 -6.28
C THR A 72 4.32 10.99 -7.66
N PRO A 73 4.83 12.04 -8.35
CA PRO A 73 5.51 11.88 -9.66
C PRO A 73 6.72 10.93 -9.63
N GLU A 74 7.41 10.85 -8.50
CA GLU A 74 8.61 10.04 -8.29
C GLU A 74 8.28 8.62 -7.80
N GLY A 75 7.07 8.41 -7.29
CA GLY A 75 6.61 7.17 -6.67
C GLY A 75 5.89 6.25 -7.64
N VAL A 76 5.66 5.02 -7.20
CA VAL A 76 4.86 4.05 -7.95
C VAL A 76 3.88 3.38 -7.00
N THR A 77 2.60 3.41 -7.37
CA THR A 77 1.56 2.62 -6.69
C THR A 77 0.90 1.72 -7.71
N THR A 78 0.85 0.42 -7.42
CA THR A 78 0.15 -0.55 -8.28
C THR A 78 -0.55 -1.61 -7.45
N CYS A 79 -1.51 -2.29 -8.07
CA CYS A 79 -2.24 -3.38 -7.45
C CYS A 79 -2.22 -4.60 -8.38
N ILE A 80 -1.92 -5.75 -7.80
CA ILE A 80 -1.84 -7.04 -8.47
C ILE A 80 -3.02 -7.89 -8.00
N ASP A 81 -3.76 -8.41 -8.98
CA ASP A 81 -4.78 -9.43 -8.78
C ASP A 81 -4.08 -10.77 -8.59
N ALA A 82 -3.91 -11.19 -7.33
CA ALA A 82 -3.26 -12.45 -6.98
C ALA A 82 -3.70 -12.95 -5.60
N ASP A 83 -3.67 -14.26 -5.44
CA ASP A 83 -3.81 -14.92 -4.14
C ASP A 83 -2.42 -15.09 -3.51
N TYR A 84 -2.24 -14.53 -2.31
CA TYR A 84 -0.98 -14.63 -1.59
C TYR A 84 -0.71 -16.05 -1.04
N HIS A 85 -1.70 -16.94 -1.06
CA HIS A 85 -1.52 -18.36 -0.76
C HIS A 85 -0.89 -19.15 -1.91
N ASP A 86 -0.82 -18.58 -3.12
CA ASP A 86 -0.28 -19.24 -4.33
C ASP A 86 0.86 -18.43 -4.98
N PRO A 87 2.01 -18.26 -4.29
CA PRO A 87 3.15 -17.56 -4.88
C PRO A 87 3.81 -18.40 -5.99
N PRO A 88 4.23 -17.78 -7.10
CA PRO A 88 4.96 -18.49 -8.15
C PRO A 88 6.33 -18.99 -7.63
N ASN A 89 6.73 -20.17 -8.09
CA ASN A 89 8.02 -20.79 -7.79
C ASN A 89 9.19 -20.13 -8.55
#